data_AF-A0A959H9U2-F1
#
_entry.id   AF-A0A959H9U2-F1
#
_cell.length_a   1.000
_cell.length_b   1.000
_cell.length_c   1.000
_cell.angle_alpha   90.00
_cell.angle_beta   90.00
_cell.angle_gamma   90.00
#
_symmetry.space_group_name_H-M   'P 1'
#
loop_
_entity.id
_entity.type
_entity.pdbx_description
1 polymer ?
#
loop_
_entity_poly.entity_id
_entity_poly.type
_entity_poly.pdbx_seq_one_letter_code
_entity_poly.pdbx_strand_id
1 'polypeptide(L)'
;METATPSLDTWTSFFLLAAAHGYFLAAILFSSNRGNRQANRLLAAFLLAFALTLSEYVLHWTRYIIDFSWADSYYVPLIFVFGPLLFLYFKALNPEDGLRRRDALHFLPALLMLANRLPYYLTDPAVKSAFRAGNREMAGQIHWPFAPLFGVQDYLFMLHLAAYAVLSFWYLRRNGFWRPAGEEDDSVVIRRNWSRTLLWLYSG
;
A
#
# COMPACT_ATOMS: atom_id res chain seq x y z
N MET A 1 -26.66 -20.43 16.32
CA MET A 1 -26.36 -19.28 15.44
C MET A 1 -26.07 -19.87 14.07
N GLU A 2 -26.90 -19.58 13.06
CA GLU A 2 -26.61 -19.99 11.68
C GLU A 2 -25.26 -19.40 11.26
N THR A 3 -24.29 -20.26 10.98
CA THR A 3 -23.02 -19.85 10.39
C THR A 3 -23.30 -19.50 8.93
N ALA A 4 -23.53 -18.22 8.65
CA ALA A 4 -23.67 -17.74 7.28
C ALA A 4 -22.49 -18.25 6.43
N THR A 5 -22.82 -18.92 5.32
CA THR A 5 -21.85 -19.53 4.40
C THR A 5 -21.04 -18.44 3.69
N PRO A 6 -19.76 -18.69 3.36
CA PRO A 6 -18.98 -17.76 2.55
C PRO A 6 -19.69 -17.41 1.25
N SER A 7 -19.76 -16.12 0.93
CA SER A 7 -20.42 -15.64 -0.29
C SER A 7 -19.84 -14.31 -0.74
N LEU A 8 -19.87 -14.10 -2.06
CA LEU A 8 -19.54 -12.82 -2.69
C LEU A 8 -20.82 -12.03 -2.93
N ASP A 9 -20.72 -10.72 -2.75
CA ASP A 9 -21.76 -9.74 -3.05
C ASP A 9 -21.22 -8.67 -4.02
N THR A 10 -22.08 -7.72 -4.40
CA THR A 10 -21.70 -6.62 -5.31
C THR A 10 -20.56 -5.77 -4.75
N TRP A 11 -20.55 -5.53 -3.44
CA TRP A 11 -19.55 -4.69 -2.76
C TRP A 11 -18.18 -5.37 -2.80
N THR A 12 -18.08 -6.58 -2.28
CA THR A 12 -16.87 -7.40 -2.27
C THR A 12 -16.35 -7.69 -3.68
N SER A 13 -17.24 -7.89 -4.66
CA SER A 13 -16.85 -8.03 -6.07
C SER A 13 -16.17 -6.77 -6.63
N PHE A 14 -16.69 -5.58 -6.30
CA PHE A 14 -16.05 -4.31 -6.69
C PHE A 14 -14.65 -4.16 -6.09
N PHE A 15 -14.48 -4.52 -4.80
CA PHE A 15 -13.18 -4.47 -4.13
C PHE A 15 -12.19 -5.49 -4.70
N LEU A 16 -12.65 -6.68 -5.10
CA LEU A 16 -11.80 -7.64 -5.82
C LEU A 16 -11.33 -7.11 -7.16
N LEU A 17 -12.20 -6.44 -7.92
CA LEU A 17 -11.81 -5.79 -9.18
C LEU A 17 -10.78 -4.67 -8.92
N ALA A 18 -10.97 -3.86 -7.88
CA ALA A 18 -10.01 -2.84 -7.49
C ALA A 18 -8.65 -3.45 -7.08
N ALA A 19 -8.65 -4.54 -6.30
CA ALA A 19 -7.44 -5.26 -5.94
C ALA A 19 -6.74 -5.85 -7.18
N ALA A 20 -7.48 -6.48 -8.09
CA ALA A 20 -6.96 -7.01 -9.35
C ALA A 20 -6.28 -5.93 -10.20
N HIS A 21 -6.88 -4.74 -10.30
CA HIS A 21 -6.25 -3.59 -10.96
C HIS A 21 -4.96 -3.16 -10.25
N GLY A 22 -4.96 -3.11 -8.92
CA GLY A 22 -3.76 -2.81 -8.13
C GLY A 22 -2.62 -3.80 -8.39
N TYR A 23 -2.90 -5.11 -8.40
CA TYR A 23 -1.91 -6.15 -8.73
C TYR A 23 -1.38 -6.00 -10.16
N PHE A 24 -2.26 -5.75 -11.12
CA PHE A 24 -1.89 -5.57 -12.52
C PHE A 24 -0.97 -4.35 -12.71
N LEU A 25 -1.32 -3.21 -12.13
CA LEU A 25 -0.49 -2.00 -12.20
C LEU A 25 0.85 -2.18 -11.48
N ALA A 26 0.86 -2.83 -10.32
CA ALA A 26 2.09 -3.16 -9.62
C ALA A 26 3.01 -4.03 -10.49
N ALA A 27 2.48 -5.06 -11.16
CA ALA A 27 3.24 -5.93 -12.06
C ALA A 27 3.84 -5.17 -13.25
N ILE A 28 3.07 -4.27 -13.87
CA ILE A 28 3.56 -3.40 -14.96
C ILE A 28 4.70 -2.50 -14.47
N LEU A 29 4.52 -1.84 -13.32
CA LEU A 29 5.51 -0.90 -12.80
C LEU A 29 6.79 -1.60 -12.33
N PHE A 30 6.71 -2.80 -11.75
CA PHE A 30 7.89 -3.60 -11.43
C PHE A 30 8.65 -4.04 -12.68
N SER A 31 7.94 -4.29 -13.78
CA SER A 31 8.51 -4.71 -15.07
C SER A 31 8.97 -3.53 -15.93
N SER A 32 8.56 -2.31 -15.61
CA SER A 32 8.88 -1.12 -16.40
C SER A 32 10.35 -0.72 -16.21
N ASN A 33 11.07 -0.66 -17.34
CA ASN A 33 12.40 -0.06 -17.43
C ASN A 33 12.36 1.39 -17.95
N ARG A 34 11.17 1.97 -18.13
CA ARG A 34 11.00 3.34 -18.63
C ARG A 34 10.92 4.33 -17.48
N GLY A 35 11.53 5.50 -17.65
CA GLY A 35 11.54 6.57 -16.64
C GLY A 35 12.36 6.22 -15.40
N ASN A 36 11.94 6.73 -14.25
CA ASN A 36 12.65 6.53 -12.99
C ASN A 36 12.32 5.15 -12.39
N ARG A 37 13.21 4.17 -12.62
CA ARG A 37 13.02 2.79 -12.16
C ARG A 37 12.86 2.66 -10.64
N GLN A 38 13.52 3.53 -9.85
CA GLN A 38 13.39 3.50 -8.39
C GLN A 38 12.01 3.98 -7.95
N ALA A 39 11.55 5.11 -8.51
CA ALA A 39 10.21 5.63 -8.24
C ALA A 39 9.12 4.62 -8.68
N ASN A 40 9.26 4.01 -9.87
CA ASN A 40 8.33 2.98 -10.34
C ASN A 40 8.22 1.80 -9.37
N ARG A 41 9.34 1.29 -8.84
CA ARG A 41 9.34 0.18 -7.88
C ARG A 41 8.68 0.56 -6.55
N LEU A 42 8.88 1.78 -6.07
CA LEU A 42 8.23 2.27 -4.85
C LEU A 42 6.71 2.40 -5.03
N LEU A 43 6.28 2.95 -6.17
CA LEU A 43 4.87 3.05 -6.52
C LEU A 43 4.24 1.66 -6.73
N ALA A 44 4.96 0.73 -7.36
CA ALA A 44 4.54 -0.65 -7.52
C ALA A 44 4.34 -1.34 -6.17
N ALA A 45 5.29 -1.19 -5.25
CA ALA A 45 5.17 -1.73 -3.89
C ALA A 45 4.00 -1.11 -3.14
N PHE A 46 3.70 0.18 -3.35
CA PHE A 46 2.58 0.87 -2.72
C PHE A 46 1.25 0.29 -3.21
N LEU A 47 1.10 0.13 -4.53
CA LEU A 47 -0.08 -0.48 -5.14
C LEU A 47 -0.25 -1.95 -4.75
N LEU A 48 0.86 -2.69 -4.64
CA LEU A 48 0.83 -4.08 -4.18
C LEU A 48 0.37 -4.17 -2.72
N ALA A 49 0.92 -3.34 -1.82
CA ALA A 49 0.48 -3.29 -0.43
C ALA A 49 -1.01 -2.92 -0.33
N PHE A 50 -1.49 -2.01 -1.19
CA PHE A 50 -2.89 -1.62 -1.22
C PHE A 50 -3.80 -2.75 -1.70
N ALA A 51 -3.42 -3.42 -2.80
CA ALA A 51 -4.14 -4.56 -3.35
C ALA A 51 -4.22 -5.74 -2.37
N LEU A 52 -3.12 -6.01 -1.65
CA LEU A 52 -3.08 -7.00 -0.57
C LEU A 52 -4.08 -6.64 0.53
N THR A 53 -4.01 -5.43 1.07
CA THR A 53 -4.95 -4.96 2.11
C THR A 53 -6.41 -5.08 1.67
N LEU A 54 -6.74 -4.70 0.42
CA LEU A 54 -8.09 -4.87 -0.11
C LEU A 54 -8.51 -6.35 -0.21
N SER A 55 -7.58 -7.21 -0.61
CA SER A 55 -7.84 -8.65 -0.72
C SER A 55 -8.18 -9.24 0.65
N GLU A 56 -7.48 -8.82 1.70
CA GLU A 56 -7.78 -9.22 3.07
C GLU A 56 -9.17 -8.77 3.51
N TYR A 57 -9.53 -7.50 3.27
CA TYR A 57 -10.85 -6.99 3.62
C TYR A 57 -11.96 -7.78 2.95
N VAL A 58 -11.77 -8.16 1.68
CA VAL A 58 -12.70 -9.06 0.99
C VAL A 58 -12.79 -10.39 1.71
N LEU A 59 -11.67 -11.03 2.08
CA LEU A 59 -11.69 -12.30 2.82
C LEU A 59 -12.47 -12.18 4.14
N HIS A 60 -12.34 -11.06 4.85
CA HIS A 60 -13.10 -10.80 6.08
C HIS A 60 -14.61 -10.61 5.81
N TRP A 61 -14.99 -9.76 4.85
CA TRP A 61 -16.40 -9.48 4.55
C TRP A 61 -17.16 -10.69 4.01
N THR A 62 -16.48 -11.51 3.20
CA THR A 62 -17.03 -12.75 2.62
C THR A 62 -16.93 -13.95 3.54
N ARG A 63 -16.32 -13.82 4.73
CA ARG A 63 -15.99 -14.91 5.66
C ARG A 63 -15.02 -15.97 5.15
N TYR A 64 -14.48 -15.84 3.94
CA TYR A 64 -13.42 -16.70 3.42
C TYR A 64 -12.15 -16.67 4.28
N ILE A 65 -11.99 -15.67 5.16
CA ILE A 65 -10.90 -15.64 6.15
C ILE A 65 -10.91 -16.83 7.13
N ILE A 66 -12.06 -17.52 7.27
CA ILE A 66 -12.16 -18.76 8.07
C ILE A 66 -11.37 -19.87 7.38
N ASP A 67 -11.55 -20.03 6.07
CA ASP A 67 -10.87 -21.04 5.25
C ASP A 67 -9.39 -20.64 5.02
N PHE A 68 -9.15 -19.37 4.74
CA PHE A 68 -7.82 -18.80 4.50
C PHE A 68 -7.25 -18.11 5.75
N SER A 69 -7.28 -18.80 6.90
CA SER A 69 -6.82 -18.24 8.19
C SER A 69 -5.35 -17.82 8.25
N TRP A 70 -4.52 -18.28 7.31
CA TRP A 70 -3.13 -17.81 7.14
C TRP A 70 -3.07 -16.36 6.65
N ALA A 71 -4.14 -15.88 6.02
CA ALA A 71 -4.27 -14.56 5.43
C ALA A 71 -4.87 -13.55 6.42
N ASP A 72 -4.96 -13.89 7.70
CA ASP A 72 -5.57 -13.03 8.72
C ASP A 72 -4.53 -12.09 9.35
N SER A 73 -4.90 -10.82 9.46
CA SER A 73 -4.21 -9.71 10.10
C SER A 73 -2.92 -9.25 9.40
N TYR A 74 -2.67 -9.61 8.13
CA TYR A 74 -1.46 -9.15 7.43
C TYR A 74 -1.50 -7.68 7.02
N TYR A 75 -2.66 -7.04 6.99
CA TYR A 75 -2.79 -5.59 6.75
C TYR A 75 -2.11 -4.77 7.85
N VAL A 76 -1.97 -5.32 9.06
CA VAL A 76 -1.42 -4.64 10.23
C VAL A 76 0.00 -4.11 9.98
N PRO A 77 0.98 -4.93 9.55
CA PRO A 77 2.28 -4.40 9.13
C PRO A 77 2.20 -3.59 7.81
N LEU A 78 1.32 -3.94 6.87
CA LEU A 78 1.23 -3.23 5.57
C LEU A 78 0.81 -1.77 5.70
N ILE A 79 -0.02 -1.43 6.70
CA ILE A 79 -0.49 -0.05 6.86
C ILE A 79 0.66 0.91 7.20
N PHE A 80 1.70 0.44 7.88
CA PHE A 80 2.92 1.20 8.16
C PHE A 80 3.87 1.29 6.99
N VAL A 81 3.60 0.58 5.89
CA VAL A 81 4.41 0.64 4.67
C VAL A 81 3.90 1.76 3.75
N PHE A 82 2.62 2.13 3.81
CA PHE A 82 2.01 3.12 2.91
C PHE A 82 2.68 4.50 2.96
N GLY A 83 2.80 5.09 4.16
CA GLY A 83 3.43 6.41 4.34
C GLY A 83 4.87 6.46 3.82
N PRO A 84 5.76 5.55 4.29
CA PRO A 84 7.13 5.44 3.81
C PRO A 84 7.24 5.28 2.29
N LEU A 85 6.46 4.36 1.69
CA LEU A 85 6.55 4.14 0.25
C LEU A 85 6.17 5.38 -0.54
N LEU A 86 5.11 6.08 -0.14
CA LEU A 86 4.66 7.29 -0.83
C LEU A 86 5.65 8.45 -0.65
N PHE A 87 6.18 8.65 0.55
CA PHE A 87 7.20 9.66 0.81
C PHE A 87 8.48 9.38 0.02
N LEU A 88 8.98 8.15 0.06
CA LEU A 88 10.17 7.76 -0.67
C LEU A 88 9.95 7.79 -2.18
N TYR A 89 8.72 7.55 -2.66
CA TYR A 89 8.37 7.73 -4.06
C TYR A 89 8.60 9.17 -4.50
N PHE A 90 8.07 10.15 -3.76
CA PHE A 90 8.32 11.57 -4.04
C PHE A 90 9.80 11.93 -3.95
N LYS A 91 10.51 11.38 -2.97
CA LYS A 91 11.96 11.56 -2.84
C LYS A 91 12.72 11.01 -4.03
N ALA A 92 12.34 9.82 -4.52
CA ALA A 92 12.97 9.19 -5.67
C ALA A 92 12.71 9.96 -6.96
N LEU A 93 11.60 10.68 -7.09
CA LEU A 93 11.33 11.54 -8.25
C LEU A 93 12.28 12.73 -8.34
N ASN A 94 12.86 13.18 -7.22
CA ASN A 94 13.86 14.24 -7.20
C ASN A 94 15.27 13.68 -7.46
N PRO A 95 15.93 14.03 -8.58
CA PRO A 95 17.26 13.52 -8.90
C PRO A 95 18.34 13.90 -7.87
N GLU A 96 18.18 15.02 -7.16
CA GLU A 96 19.20 15.52 -6.22
C GLU A 96 19.21 14.81 -4.87
N ASP A 97 18.06 14.31 -4.41
CA ASP A 97 17.95 13.70 -3.09
C ASP A 97 18.26 12.20 -3.10
N GLY A 98 17.74 11.49 -4.09
CA GLY A 98 17.87 10.04 -4.28
C GLY A 98 17.46 9.20 -3.06
N LEU A 99 17.57 7.87 -3.19
CA LEU A 99 17.35 6.95 -2.08
C LEU A 99 18.68 6.58 -1.41
N ARG A 100 18.69 6.55 -0.08
CA ARG A 100 19.83 6.21 0.77
C ARG A 100 19.52 4.96 1.59
N ARG A 101 20.54 4.22 2.01
CA ARG A 101 20.35 3.03 2.88
C ARG A 101 19.60 3.35 4.18
N ARG A 102 19.79 4.55 4.72
CA ARG A 102 19.09 5.02 5.93
C ARG A 102 17.58 5.18 5.74
N ASP A 103 17.12 5.32 4.49
CA ASP A 103 15.68 5.39 4.20
C ASP A 103 14.96 4.07 4.51
N ALA A 104 15.69 2.95 4.59
CA ALA A 104 15.13 1.68 5.03
C ALA A 104 14.61 1.73 6.49
N LEU A 105 15.12 2.66 7.31
CA LEU A 105 14.66 2.83 8.70
C LEU A 105 13.21 3.29 8.79
N HIS A 106 12.66 3.90 7.73
CA HIS A 106 11.24 4.28 7.67
C HIS A 106 10.30 3.06 7.75
N PHE A 107 10.80 1.85 7.46
CA PHE A 107 10.03 0.61 7.56
C PHE A 107 10.16 -0.10 8.92
N LEU A 108 10.92 0.45 9.88
CA LEU A 108 11.01 -0.11 11.24
C LEU A 108 9.65 -0.27 11.93
N PRO A 109 8.69 0.69 11.84
CA PRO A 109 7.36 0.50 12.41
C PRO A 109 6.63 -0.72 11.84
N ALA A 110 6.74 -0.95 10.53
CA ALA A 110 6.16 -2.13 9.88
C ALA A 110 6.80 -3.43 10.36
N LEU A 111 8.13 -3.46 10.51
CA LEU A 111 8.86 -4.61 11.05
C LEU A 111 8.50 -4.89 12.51
N LEU A 112 8.32 -3.85 13.33
CA LEU A 112 7.89 -3.99 14.72
C LEU A 112 6.49 -4.61 14.80
N MET A 113 5.55 -4.15 13.96
CA MET A 113 4.22 -4.75 13.89
C MET A 113 4.25 -6.19 13.38
N LEU A 114 5.09 -6.47 12.38
CA LEU A 114 5.27 -7.83 11.88
C LEU A 114 5.78 -8.76 12.98
N ALA A 115 6.79 -8.32 13.75
CA ALA A 115 7.31 -9.05 14.89
C ALA A 115 6.24 -9.26 15.98
N ASN A 116 5.41 -8.25 16.25
CA ASN A 116 4.30 -8.36 17.21
C ASN A 116 3.24 -9.36 16.74
N ARG A 117 2.97 -9.45 15.42
CA ARG A 117 1.98 -10.35 14.82
C ARG A 117 2.51 -11.75 14.51
N LEU A 118 3.83 -11.94 14.55
CA LEU A 118 4.46 -13.21 14.19
C LEU A 118 3.93 -14.39 15.01
N PRO A 119 3.77 -14.32 16.35
CA PRO A 119 3.21 -15.45 17.10
C PRO A 119 1.79 -15.80 16.68
N TYR A 120 0.97 -14.81 16.31
CA TYR A 120 -0.37 -15.05 15.77
C TYR A 120 -0.33 -15.79 14.44
N TYR A 121 0.57 -15.41 13.52
CA TYR A 121 0.66 -16.10 12.23
C TYR A 121 1.06 -17.57 12.38
N LEU A 122 1.86 -17.88 13.39
CA LEU A 122 2.37 -19.23 13.67
C LEU A 122 1.39 -20.11 14.47
N THR A 123 0.27 -19.58 14.97
CA THR A 123 -0.73 -20.41 15.67
C THR A 123 -1.62 -21.19 14.70
N ASP A 124 -2.22 -22.27 15.22
CA ASP A 124 -3.13 -23.11 14.46
C ASP A 124 -4.39 -22.34 14.03
N PRO A 125 -4.98 -22.69 12.86
CA PRO A 125 -6.25 -22.13 12.39
C PRO A 125 -7.37 -22.15 13.43
N ALA A 126 -7.42 -23.19 14.28
CA ALA A 126 -8.42 -23.32 15.34
C ALA A 126 -8.28 -22.21 16.41
N VAL A 127 -7.05 -21.89 16.81
CA VAL A 127 -6.76 -20.81 17.78
C VAL A 127 -7.13 -19.46 17.17
N LYS A 128 -6.80 -19.22 15.90
CA LYS A 128 -7.19 -17.99 15.17
C LYS A 128 -8.72 -17.85 15.07
N SER A 129 -9.42 -18.94 14.74
CA SER A 129 -10.88 -18.96 14.68
C SER A 129 -11.52 -18.65 16.03
N ALA A 130 -11.01 -19.28 17.10
CA ALA A 130 -11.48 -19.05 18.46
C ALA A 130 -11.20 -17.62 18.96
N PHE A 131 -10.02 -17.08 18.64
CA PHE A 131 -9.67 -15.68 18.90
C PHE A 131 -10.68 -14.73 18.25
N ARG A 132 -11.03 -14.94 16.97
CA ARG A 132 -12.06 -14.14 16.27
C ARG A 132 -13.46 -14.29 16.86
N ALA A 133 -13.79 -15.48 17.36
CA ALA A 133 -15.05 -15.74 18.05
C ALA A 133 -15.12 -15.12 19.46
N GLY A 134 -14.06 -14.45 19.92
CA GLY A 134 -13.98 -13.83 21.24
C GLY A 134 -13.71 -14.82 22.37
N ASN A 135 -13.25 -16.03 22.08
CA ASN A 135 -12.87 -17.01 23.09
C ASN A 135 -11.59 -16.55 23.80
N ARG A 136 -11.75 -15.99 25.00
CA ARG A 136 -10.66 -15.42 25.80
C ARG A 136 -9.62 -16.46 26.25
N GLU A 137 -10.03 -17.71 26.44
CA GLU A 137 -9.15 -18.79 26.87
C GLU A 137 -8.19 -19.18 25.75
N MET A 138 -8.71 -19.45 24.54
CA MET A 138 -7.87 -19.74 23.38
C MET A 138 -7.08 -18.51 22.92
N ALA A 139 -7.63 -17.29 23.05
CA ALA A 139 -6.90 -16.05 22.81
C ALA A 139 -5.67 -15.90 23.71
N GLY A 140 -5.75 -16.40 24.96
CA GLY A 140 -4.65 -16.40 25.91
C GLY A 140 -3.46 -17.28 25.50
N GLN A 141 -3.63 -18.18 24.52
CA GLN A 141 -2.54 -18.99 23.97
C GLN A 141 -1.64 -18.19 23.02
N ILE A 142 -2.13 -17.07 22.47
CA ILE A 142 -1.36 -16.21 21.59
C ILE A 142 -0.49 -15.29 22.44
N HIS A 143 0.82 -15.48 22.40
CA HIS A 143 1.76 -14.57 23.03
C HIS A 143 1.94 -13.31 22.17
N TRP A 144 1.67 -12.13 22.73
CA TRP A 144 1.88 -10.84 22.06
C TRP A 144 3.12 -10.16 22.65
N PRO A 145 4.28 -10.16 21.96
CA PRO A 145 5.53 -9.63 22.50
C PRO A 145 5.42 -8.15 22.91
N PHE A 146 4.53 -7.42 22.25
CA PHE A 146 4.23 -6.02 22.52
C PHE A 146 2.73 -5.83 22.76
N ALA A 147 2.16 -6.58 23.72
CA ALA A 147 0.72 -6.53 24.06
C ALA A 147 0.14 -5.10 24.23
N PRO A 148 0.83 -4.12 24.84
CA PRO A 148 0.29 -2.76 24.95
C PRO A 148 -0.02 -2.09 23.61
N LEU A 149 0.62 -2.52 22.51
CA LEU A 149 0.37 -1.96 21.18
C LEU A 149 -1.05 -2.23 20.70
N PHE A 150 -1.72 -3.30 21.13
CA PHE A 150 -3.09 -3.62 20.69
C PHE A 150 -4.09 -2.52 20.99
N GLY A 151 -4.06 -1.96 22.19
CA GLY A 151 -5.02 -0.93 22.61
C GLY A 151 -4.79 0.43 21.96
N VAL A 152 -3.59 0.68 21.44
CA VAL A 152 -3.21 1.96 20.84
C VAL A 152 -2.96 1.87 19.33
N GLN A 153 -3.10 0.68 18.76
CA GLN A 153 -2.70 0.36 17.39
C GLN A 153 -3.31 1.33 16.38
N ASP A 154 -4.62 1.52 16.43
CA ASP A 154 -5.34 2.36 15.46
C ASP A 154 -4.92 3.83 15.56
N TYR A 155 -4.63 4.32 16.76
CA TYR A 155 -4.09 5.67 16.97
C TYR A 155 -2.67 5.80 16.41
N LEU A 156 -1.83 4.77 16.59
CA LEU A 156 -0.50 4.73 15.97
C LEU A 156 -0.59 4.76 14.45
N PHE A 157 -1.59 4.08 13.86
CA PHE A 157 -1.80 4.07 12.41
C PHE A 157 -2.16 5.47 11.91
N MET A 158 -3.14 6.11 12.55
CA MET A 158 -3.58 7.46 12.20
C MET A 158 -2.43 8.46 12.35
N LEU A 159 -1.68 8.41 13.46
CA LEU A 159 -0.55 9.28 13.70
C LEU A 159 0.55 9.07 12.66
N HIS A 160 0.89 7.83 12.36
CA HIS A 160 1.91 7.48 11.37
C HIS A 160 1.52 7.98 9.97
N LEU A 161 0.28 7.73 9.53
CA LEU A 161 -0.20 8.18 8.23
C LEU A 161 -0.24 9.72 8.15
N ALA A 162 -0.71 10.39 9.20
CA ALA A 162 -0.73 11.85 9.28
C ALA A 162 0.69 12.43 9.22
N ALA A 163 1.65 11.84 9.96
CA ALA A 163 3.04 12.26 9.94
C ALA A 163 3.65 12.15 8.53
N TYR A 164 3.40 11.05 7.81
CA TYR A 164 3.89 10.89 6.44
C TYR A 164 3.15 11.75 5.42
N ALA A 165 1.86 12.03 5.61
CA ALA A 165 1.13 12.97 4.78
C ALA A 165 1.71 14.38 4.92
N VAL A 166 1.94 14.83 6.15
CA VAL A 166 2.60 16.11 6.45
C VAL A 166 4.02 16.12 5.87
N LEU A 167 4.84 15.10 6.13
CA LEU A 167 6.21 15.01 5.63
C LEU A 167 6.25 15.06 4.10
N SER A 168 5.39 14.30 3.43
CA SER A 168 5.29 14.28 1.96
C SER A 168 4.87 15.63 1.41
N PHE A 169 3.87 16.27 2.03
CA PHE A 169 3.42 17.60 1.66
C PHE A 169 4.54 18.65 1.79
N TRP A 170 5.23 18.67 2.93
CA TRP A 170 6.37 19.56 3.17
C TRP A 170 7.51 19.33 2.17
N TYR A 171 7.81 18.06 1.89
CA TYR A 171 8.84 17.68 0.92
C TYR A 171 8.51 18.20 -0.48
N LEU A 172 7.28 17.97 -0.95
CA LEU A 172 6.82 18.44 -2.26
C LEU A 172 6.81 19.97 -2.36
N ARG A 173 6.38 20.66 -1.30
CA ARG A 173 6.36 22.12 -1.24
C ARG A 173 7.77 22.71 -1.28
N ARG A 174 8.71 22.14 -0.52
CA ARG A 174 10.11 22.60 -0.46
C ARG A 174 10.84 22.40 -1.80
N ASN A 175 10.63 21.26 -2.44
CA ASN A 175 11.30 20.91 -3.71
C ASN A 175 10.57 21.43 -4.95
N GLY A 176 9.60 22.34 -4.78
CA GLY A 176 8.98 23.04 -5.89
C GLY A 176 8.22 22.15 -6.87
N PHE A 177 7.76 20.97 -6.44
CA PHE A 177 6.97 20.05 -7.30
C PHE A 177 5.66 20.68 -7.82
N TRP A 178 5.22 21.76 -7.16
CA TRP A 178 4.06 22.58 -7.51
C TRP A 178 4.38 23.77 -8.42
N ARG A 179 5.66 24.03 -8.73
CA ARG A 179 5.99 24.99 -9.77
C ARG A 179 5.49 24.38 -11.07
N PRO A 180 4.53 24.99 -11.79
CA PRO A 180 4.18 24.52 -13.11
C PRO A 180 5.50 24.37 -13.88
N ALA A 181 5.74 23.20 -14.46
CA ALA A 181 6.80 23.03 -15.44
C ALA A 181 6.65 24.22 -16.39
N GLY A 182 7.70 25.03 -16.53
CA GLY A 182 7.60 26.31 -17.23
C GLY A 182 6.77 26.14 -18.49
N GLU A 183 5.66 26.87 -18.59
CA GLU A 183 4.71 26.83 -19.69
C GLU A 183 5.36 27.01 -21.08
N GLU A 184 6.63 27.41 -21.12
CA GLU A 184 7.38 27.70 -22.34
C GLU A 184 7.97 26.49 -23.08
N ASP A 185 8.29 25.34 -22.46
CA ASP A 185 9.01 24.26 -23.20
C ASP A 185 8.11 23.07 -23.61
N ASP A 186 7.36 22.47 -22.68
CA ASP A 186 6.50 21.32 -23.00
C ASP A 186 5.33 21.69 -23.91
N SER A 187 4.74 22.87 -23.71
CA SER A 187 3.67 23.37 -24.59
C SER A 187 4.18 23.69 -25.99
N VAL A 188 5.48 24.00 -26.15
CA VAL A 188 6.12 24.24 -27.45
C VAL A 188 6.50 22.92 -28.11
N VAL A 189 7.02 21.95 -27.36
CA VAL A 189 7.34 20.61 -27.87
C VAL A 189 6.08 19.88 -28.36
N ILE A 190 5.00 19.90 -27.56
CA ILE A 190 3.72 19.29 -27.92
C ILE A 190 3.14 19.99 -29.15
N ARG A 191 3.10 21.34 -29.16
CA ARG A 191 2.55 22.12 -30.27
C ARG A 191 3.38 21.97 -31.56
N ARG A 192 4.70 21.80 -31.46
CA ARG A 192 5.61 21.51 -32.58
C ARG A 192 5.41 20.11 -33.16
N ASN A 193 5.13 19.11 -32.31
CA ASN A 193 4.85 17.76 -32.78
C ASN A 193 3.49 17.70 -33.49
N TRP A 194 2.45 18.32 -32.94
CA TRP A 194 1.14 18.39 -33.58
C TRP A 194 1.16 19.18 -34.89
N SER A 195 1.89 20.30 -34.96
CA SER A 195 1.99 21.08 -36.20
C SER A 195 2.66 20.30 -37.33
N ARG A 196 3.70 19.49 -37.02
CA ARG A 196 4.33 18.59 -38.00
C ARG A 196 3.39 17.49 -38.49
N THR A 197 2.63 16.87 -37.58
CA THR A 197 1.65 15.84 -37.94
C THR A 197 0.52 16.41 -38.81
N LEU A 198 0.02 17.61 -38.49
CA LEU A 198 -1.03 18.26 -39.26
C LEU A 198 -0.54 18.70 -40.65
N LEU A 199 0.67 19.23 -40.76
CA LEU A 199 1.26 19.59 -42.06
C LEU A 199 1.46 18.35 -42.94
N TRP A 200 1.94 17.24 -42.37
CA TRP A 200 2.08 15.98 -43.09
C TRP A 200 0.74 15.45 -43.62
N LEU A 201 -0.33 15.54 -42.82
CA LEU A 201 -1.69 15.14 -43.23
C LEU A 201 -2.29 16.05 -44.31
N TYR A 202 -1.88 17.33 -44.37
CA TYR A 202 -2.40 18.30 -45.34
C TYR A 202 -1.56 18.39 -46.62
N SER A 203 -0.35 17.80 -46.63
CA SER A 203 0.58 17.83 -47.76
C SER A 203 0.65 16.53 -48.56
N GLY A 204 -0.24 15.56 -48.30
CA GLY A 204 -0.38 14.30 -49.04
C GLY A 204 -1.78 14.18 -49.63
#